data_AF-A0A6J5W4F4-F1
#
_entry.id   AF-A0A6J5W4F4-F1
#
_cell.length_a   1.000
_cell.length_b   1.000
_cell.length_c   1.000
_cell.angle_alpha   90.00
_cell.angle_beta   90.00
_cell.angle_gamma   90.00
#
_symmetry.space_group_name_H-M   'P 1'
#
loop_
_entity.id
_entity.type
_entity.pdbx_description
1 polymer ?
#
loop_
_entity_poly.entity_id
_entity_poly.type
_entity_poly.pdbx_seq_one_letter_code
_entity_poly.pdbx_strand_id
1 'polypeptide(L)'
;MVVMVVCWLTLLDATYAIWTNHGGDITNGRNAVGEVLINQRTVLNMRLRWSFFAGKDISATPAVADGRVYFPSWNGYLYAVDAFTGRLIWQQNLGALTGLNGTGVVLNVTVSRSTPTIAGNLLIVGIYGPALVIAVDRSNGRLVWSTQLDPRPRVLITMSGTVHLGAFYVGSLQEGLPAAQCCNFRGSVAKLNLRTGVILWRT
;
A
#
# COMPACT_ATOMS: atom_id res chain seq x y z
N MET A 1 51.57 -30.92 2.84
CA MET A 1 51.13 -29.52 2.67
C MET A 1 49.61 -29.55 2.54
N VAL A 2 48.88 -29.27 3.61
CA VAL A 2 47.41 -29.35 3.62
C VAL A 2 46.87 -27.96 3.31
N VAL A 3 46.19 -27.82 2.18
CA VAL A 3 45.55 -26.57 1.78
C VAL A 3 44.19 -26.49 2.49
N MET A 4 44.11 -25.68 3.55
CA MET A 4 42.84 -25.28 4.13
C MET A 4 42.16 -24.30 3.18
N VAL A 5 41.12 -24.75 2.49
CA VAL A 5 40.19 -23.87 1.79
C VAL A 5 39.28 -23.24 2.84
N VAL A 6 39.62 -22.02 3.25
CA VAL A 6 38.75 -21.20 4.10
C VAL A 6 37.59 -20.75 3.23
N CYS A 7 36.46 -21.46 3.35
CA CYS A 7 35.19 -21.07 2.76
C CYS A 7 34.72 -19.81 3.47
N TRP A 8 34.92 -18.66 2.83
CA TRP A 8 34.28 -17.41 3.26
C TRP A 8 32.78 -17.57 2.99
N LEU A 9 32.04 -18.00 4.02
CA LEU A 9 30.61 -17.72 4.10
C LEU A 9 30.48 -16.20 4.17
N THR A 10 30.36 -15.56 3.01
CA THR A 10 29.76 -14.24 2.93
C THR A 10 28.34 -14.42 3.47
N LEU A 11 28.12 -13.95 4.70
CA LEU A 11 26.79 -13.65 5.18
C LEU A 11 26.19 -12.74 4.10
N LEU A 12 25.30 -13.29 3.27
CA LEU A 12 24.45 -12.48 2.41
C LEU A 12 23.76 -11.51 3.36
N ASP A 13 24.13 -10.24 3.26
CA ASP A 13 23.53 -9.17 4.04
C ASP A 13 22.04 -9.18 3.73
N ALA A 14 21.28 -9.85 4.59
CA ALA A 14 19.86 -10.10 4.40
C ALA A 14 19.05 -8.87 4.81
N THR A 15 19.53 -7.68 4.46
CA THR A 15 18.72 -6.47 4.51
C THR A 15 17.71 -6.58 3.39
N TYR A 16 16.57 -7.19 3.66
CA TYR A 16 15.41 -7.14 2.77
C TYR A 16 15.15 -5.67 2.42
N ALA A 17 14.93 -5.37 1.14
CA ALA A 17 14.58 -4.01 0.73
C ALA A 17 13.34 -3.53 1.52
N ILE A 18 13.44 -2.34 2.11
CA ILE A 18 12.36 -1.73 2.90
C ILE A 18 11.89 -0.47 2.17
N TRP A 19 10.61 -0.43 1.85
CA TRP A 19 9.91 0.72 1.29
C TRP A 19 8.49 0.75 1.87
N THR A 20 8.31 1.41 3.00
CA THR A 20 7.13 1.18 3.85
C THR A 20 5.87 1.95 3.43
N ASN A 21 6.01 2.99 2.61
CA ASN A 21 4.91 3.86 2.22
C ASN A 21 5.22 4.55 0.87
N HIS A 22 4.38 5.51 0.45
CA HIS A 22 4.52 6.22 -0.83
C HIS A 22 5.84 6.99 -1.01
N GLY A 23 6.50 7.37 0.08
CA GLY A 23 7.74 8.11 0.12
C GLY A 23 8.98 7.28 0.49
N GLY A 24 8.80 5.97 0.75
CA GLY A 24 9.80 5.08 1.32
C GLY A 24 9.80 5.09 2.85
N ASP A 25 9.78 6.29 3.42
CA ASP A 25 9.73 6.57 4.86
C ASP A 25 8.92 7.84 5.17
N ILE A 26 9.02 8.37 6.40
CA ILE A 26 8.30 9.58 6.81
C ILE A 26 8.90 10.89 6.26
N THR A 27 10.15 10.88 5.83
CA THR A 27 10.80 12.04 5.21
C THR A 27 10.30 12.27 3.79
N ASN A 28 9.68 11.24 3.19
CA ASN A 28 9.18 11.25 1.81
C ASN A 28 10.29 11.62 0.80
N GLY A 29 11.52 11.22 1.08
CA GLY A 29 12.67 11.48 0.22
C GLY A 29 12.68 10.69 -1.09
N ARG A 30 11.88 9.60 -1.17
CA ARG A 30 11.80 8.71 -2.34
C ARG A 30 13.18 8.25 -2.82
N ASN A 31 14.06 8.00 -1.86
CA ASN A 31 15.44 7.59 -2.07
C ASN A 31 15.66 6.21 -1.44
N ALA A 32 16.19 5.27 -2.22
CA ALA A 32 16.64 3.98 -1.72
C ALA A 32 18.01 4.13 -1.04
N VAL A 33 18.00 4.65 0.20
CA VAL A 33 19.21 4.88 0.97
C VAL A 33 19.97 3.56 1.17
N GLY A 34 21.26 3.56 0.82
CA GLY A 34 22.14 2.39 0.94
C GLY A 34 22.17 1.47 -0.30
N GLU A 35 21.38 1.75 -1.34
CA GLU A 35 21.46 1.02 -2.61
C GLU A 35 22.80 1.30 -3.32
N VAL A 36 23.55 0.23 -3.62
CA VAL A 36 24.87 0.30 -4.27
C VAL A 36 25.04 -0.68 -5.44
N LEU A 37 24.14 -1.67 -5.56
CA LEU A 37 24.21 -2.72 -6.59
C LEU A 37 23.81 -2.16 -7.95
N ILE A 38 22.79 -1.31 -7.99
CA ILE A 38 22.35 -0.59 -9.18
C ILE A 38 22.99 0.80 -9.17
N ASN A 39 23.91 1.02 -10.11
CA ASN A 39 24.63 2.29 -10.27
C ASN A 39 24.91 2.56 -11.76
N GLN A 40 25.55 3.69 -12.06
CA GLN A 40 25.83 4.14 -13.43
C GLN A 40 26.58 3.10 -14.28
N ARG A 41 27.38 2.22 -13.67
CA ARG A 41 28.14 1.19 -14.37
C ARG A 41 27.36 -0.10 -14.56
N THR A 42 26.46 -0.44 -13.64
CA THR A 42 25.73 -1.71 -13.63
C THR A 42 24.34 -1.62 -14.23
N VAL A 43 23.77 -0.42 -14.36
CA VAL A 43 22.40 -0.20 -14.86
C VAL A 43 22.17 -0.80 -16.25
N LEU A 44 23.18 -0.80 -17.12
CA LEU A 44 23.11 -1.36 -18.47
C LEU A 44 23.01 -2.89 -18.50
N ASN A 45 23.37 -3.57 -17.40
CA ASN A 45 23.29 -5.02 -17.25
C ASN A 45 21.98 -5.47 -16.59
N MET A 46 21.10 -4.54 -16.24
CA MET A 46 19.81 -4.88 -15.66
C MET A 46 18.94 -5.64 -16.65
N ARG A 47 18.26 -6.66 -16.14
CA ARG A 47 17.31 -7.47 -16.89
C ARG A 47 16.07 -7.69 -16.06
N LEU A 48 14.94 -7.87 -16.73
CA LEU A 48 13.69 -8.26 -16.07
C LEU A 48 13.93 -9.54 -15.26
N ARG A 49 13.71 -9.46 -13.94
CA ARG A 49 13.83 -10.64 -13.06
C ARG A 49 12.56 -11.47 -13.05
N TRP A 50 11.41 -10.80 -12.91
CA TRP A 50 10.08 -11.42 -12.93
C TRP A 50 9.04 -10.36 -13.31
N SER A 51 7.87 -10.81 -13.75
CA SER A 51 6.68 -9.99 -14.00
C SER A 51 5.46 -10.62 -13.33
N PHE A 52 4.46 -9.79 -13.02
CA PHE A 52 3.21 -10.22 -12.42
C PHE A 52 2.03 -9.60 -13.15
N PHE A 53 1.05 -10.41 -13.55
CA PHE A 53 -0.17 -9.93 -14.20
C PHE A 53 -1.23 -9.59 -13.14
N ALA A 54 -1.46 -8.30 -12.90
CA ALA A 54 -2.41 -7.81 -11.90
C ALA A 54 -3.85 -7.61 -12.42
N GLY A 55 -4.13 -7.97 -13.68
CA GLY A 55 -5.48 -7.90 -14.27
C GLY A 55 -5.93 -6.51 -14.72
N LYS A 56 -5.64 -5.45 -13.97
CA LYS A 56 -5.91 -4.04 -14.30
C LYS A 56 -4.78 -3.14 -13.83
N ASP A 57 -4.89 -1.86 -14.16
CA ASP A 57 -3.96 -0.79 -13.81
C ASP A 57 -3.55 -0.84 -12.34
N ILE A 58 -2.33 -0.37 -12.08
CA ILE A 58 -1.78 -0.13 -10.75
C ILE A 58 -1.32 1.33 -10.75
N SER A 59 -2.00 2.18 -9.99
CA SER A 59 -1.61 3.60 -9.84
C SER A 59 -0.90 3.90 -8.52
N ALA A 60 -0.88 2.93 -7.60
CA ALA A 60 -0.19 3.03 -6.33
C ALA A 60 1.31 2.75 -6.48
N THR A 61 2.14 3.42 -5.68
CA THR A 61 3.52 2.96 -5.45
C THR A 61 3.45 1.67 -4.62
N PRO A 62 4.16 0.58 -4.96
CA PRO A 62 4.18 -0.62 -4.13
C PRO A 62 4.88 -0.37 -2.80
N ALA A 63 4.41 -1.03 -1.74
CA ALA A 63 5.14 -1.11 -0.48
C ALA A 63 5.94 -2.41 -0.42
N VAL A 64 7.14 -2.38 0.13
CA VAL A 64 8.06 -3.53 0.20
C VAL A 64 8.58 -3.68 1.62
N ALA A 65 8.49 -4.88 2.18
CA ALA A 65 9.17 -5.24 3.42
C ALA A 65 9.15 -6.76 3.60
N ASP A 66 10.19 -7.29 4.24
CA ASP A 66 10.32 -8.70 4.62
C ASP A 66 10.16 -9.66 3.42
N GLY A 67 10.78 -9.30 2.28
CA GLY A 67 10.76 -10.10 1.05
C GLY A 67 9.42 -10.12 0.32
N ARG A 68 8.50 -9.18 0.62
CA ARG A 68 7.17 -9.10 0.02
C ARG A 68 6.90 -7.73 -0.58
N VAL A 69 6.19 -7.72 -1.71
CA VAL A 69 5.70 -6.52 -2.39
C VAL A 69 4.18 -6.47 -2.27
N TYR A 70 3.64 -5.33 -1.83
CA TYR A 70 2.21 -5.11 -1.61
C TYR A 70 1.70 -3.97 -2.48
N PHE A 71 0.57 -4.19 -3.17
CA PHE A 71 -0.04 -3.18 -4.03
C PHE A 71 -1.51 -3.48 -4.29
N PRO A 72 -2.38 -2.46 -4.38
CA PRO A 72 -3.73 -2.62 -4.91
C PRO A 72 -3.75 -2.53 -6.44
N SER A 73 -4.74 -3.16 -7.06
CA SER A 73 -5.05 -3.00 -8.48
C SER A 73 -6.48 -2.51 -8.66
N TRP A 74 -6.71 -1.81 -9.78
CA TRP A 74 -8.03 -1.38 -10.23
C TRP A 74 -8.97 -2.54 -10.59
N ASN A 75 -8.52 -3.79 -10.50
CA ASN A 75 -9.38 -4.98 -10.63
C ASN A 75 -10.14 -5.30 -9.32
N GLY A 76 -9.92 -4.53 -8.25
CA GLY A 76 -10.58 -4.71 -6.96
C GLY A 76 -9.83 -5.58 -5.96
N TYR A 77 -8.58 -5.96 -6.26
CA TYR A 77 -7.77 -6.77 -5.36
C TYR A 77 -6.62 -5.99 -4.74
N LEU A 78 -6.33 -6.32 -3.48
CA LEU A 78 -5.07 -6.03 -2.81
C LEU A 78 -4.18 -7.27 -2.87
N TYR A 79 -2.94 -7.09 -3.33
CA TYR A 79 -1.99 -8.18 -3.55
C TYR A 79 -0.84 -8.15 -2.56
N ALA A 80 -0.36 -9.33 -2.21
CA ALA A 80 1.00 -9.56 -1.74
C ALA A 80 1.69 -10.60 -2.64
N VAL A 81 2.87 -10.25 -3.13
CA VAL A 81 3.71 -11.14 -3.94
C VAL A 81 5.11 -11.26 -3.35
N ASP A 82 5.75 -12.37 -3.60
CA ASP A 82 7.14 -12.61 -3.23
C ASP A 82 8.07 -11.70 -4.05
N ALA A 83 8.92 -10.93 -3.37
CA ALA A 83 9.76 -9.91 -4.00
C ALA A 83 10.87 -10.49 -4.89
N PHE A 84 11.23 -11.77 -4.72
CA PHE A 84 12.34 -12.40 -5.43
C PHE A 84 11.88 -13.19 -6.65
N THR A 85 10.66 -13.73 -6.60
CA THR A 85 10.10 -14.63 -7.61
C THR A 85 8.88 -14.07 -8.32
N GLY A 86 8.23 -13.04 -7.78
CA GLY A 86 6.97 -12.49 -8.30
C GLY A 86 5.76 -13.39 -8.05
N ARG A 87 5.91 -14.49 -7.29
CA ARG A 87 4.82 -15.42 -7.01
C ARG A 87 3.78 -14.79 -6.09
N LEU A 88 2.50 -15.06 -6.38
CA LEU A 88 1.40 -14.68 -5.50
C LEU A 88 1.55 -15.35 -4.14
N ILE A 89 1.52 -14.55 -3.07
CA ILE A 89 1.45 -15.03 -1.69
C ILE A 89 -0.01 -15.07 -1.25
N TRP A 90 -0.69 -13.92 -1.38
CA TRP A 90 -2.12 -13.81 -1.14
C TRP A 90 -2.70 -12.66 -1.96
N GLN A 91 -4.02 -12.71 -2.19
CA GLN A 91 -4.81 -11.61 -2.71
C GLN A 91 -6.11 -11.48 -1.93
N GLN A 92 -6.64 -10.27 -1.82
CA GLN A 92 -7.90 -9.99 -1.14
C GLN A 92 -8.81 -9.17 -2.03
N ASN A 93 -10.02 -9.68 -2.26
CA ASN A 93 -11.07 -8.93 -2.95
C ASN A 93 -11.59 -7.84 -2.01
N LEU A 94 -11.38 -6.57 -2.35
CA LEU A 94 -11.70 -5.45 -1.48
C LEU A 94 -13.21 -5.28 -1.28
N GLY A 95 -14.03 -5.59 -2.30
CA GLY A 95 -15.49 -5.58 -2.16
C GLY A 95 -15.98 -6.61 -1.15
N ALA A 96 -15.53 -7.86 -1.29
CA ALA A 96 -15.88 -8.94 -0.36
C ALA A 96 -15.32 -8.69 1.06
N LEU A 97 -14.11 -8.14 1.18
CA LEU A 97 -13.46 -7.86 2.45
C LEU A 97 -14.17 -6.74 3.23
N THR A 98 -14.74 -5.75 2.53
CA THR A 98 -15.32 -4.55 3.15
C THR A 98 -16.84 -4.55 3.17
N GLY A 99 -17.48 -5.40 2.37
CA GLY A 99 -18.93 -5.36 2.12
C GLY A 99 -19.37 -4.16 1.27
N LEU A 100 -18.44 -3.38 0.72
CA LEU A 100 -18.76 -2.23 -0.12
C LEU A 100 -19.02 -2.66 -1.56
N ASN A 101 -20.04 -2.06 -2.15
CA ASN A 101 -20.31 -2.14 -3.57
C ASN A 101 -19.47 -1.09 -4.33
N GLY A 102 -19.17 -1.40 -5.60
CA GLY A 102 -18.55 -0.43 -6.49
C GLY A 102 -19.40 0.84 -6.61
N THR A 103 -18.75 1.98 -6.55
CA THR A 103 -19.44 3.29 -6.54
C THR A 103 -19.72 3.82 -7.95
N GLY A 104 -19.13 3.20 -8.98
CA GLY A 104 -19.30 3.61 -10.37
C GLY A 104 -18.64 4.96 -10.70
N VAL A 105 -17.81 5.51 -9.81
CA VAL A 105 -17.11 6.79 -10.04
C VAL A 105 -16.11 6.65 -11.19
N VAL A 106 -15.34 5.56 -11.19
CA VAL A 106 -14.40 5.20 -12.28
C VAL A 106 -14.70 3.80 -12.80
N LEU A 107 -14.88 2.84 -11.89
CA LEU A 107 -15.29 1.47 -12.19
C LEU A 107 -16.41 1.05 -11.25
N ASN A 108 -17.21 0.08 -11.66
CA ASN A 108 -18.21 -0.55 -10.82
C ASN A 108 -17.61 -1.69 -9.96
N VAL A 109 -16.48 -1.41 -9.30
CA VAL A 109 -15.75 -2.34 -8.43
C VAL A 109 -15.16 -1.55 -7.25
N THR A 110 -15.16 -2.13 -6.06
CA THR A 110 -14.49 -1.56 -4.88
C THR A 110 -12.98 -1.68 -5.04
N VAL A 111 -12.29 -0.55 -5.08
CA VAL A 111 -10.84 -0.50 -5.33
C VAL A 111 -10.14 0.36 -4.29
N SER A 112 -8.83 0.13 -4.15
CA SER A 112 -7.93 1.08 -3.53
C SER A 112 -6.96 1.59 -4.59
N ARG A 113 -6.66 2.89 -4.55
CA ARG A 113 -5.58 3.49 -5.34
C ARG A 113 -4.48 4.10 -4.48
N SER A 114 -4.64 4.00 -3.16
CA SER A 114 -3.69 4.50 -2.18
C SER A 114 -2.50 3.55 -2.10
N THR A 115 -1.29 4.09 -2.03
CA THR A 115 -0.11 3.30 -1.68
C THR A 115 -0.32 2.68 -0.31
N PRO A 116 -0.14 1.35 -0.17
CA PRO A 116 -0.19 0.71 1.13
C PRO A 116 0.85 1.28 2.09
N THR A 117 0.48 1.45 3.36
CA THR A 117 1.40 1.83 4.43
C THR A 117 1.64 0.65 5.35
N ILE A 118 2.91 0.30 5.53
CA ILE A 118 3.35 -0.79 6.40
C ILE A 118 3.66 -0.24 7.79
N ALA A 119 3.09 -0.87 8.81
CA ALA A 119 3.39 -0.57 10.22
C ALA A 119 3.35 -1.84 11.07
N GLY A 120 4.52 -2.39 11.40
CA GLY A 120 4.62 -3.71 12.03
C GLY A 120 3.96 -4.77 11.14
N ASN A 121 3.00 -5.52 11.68
CA ASN A 121 2.25 -6.53 10.91
C ASN A 121 1.03 -5.97 10.16
N LEU A 122 0.79 -4.66 10.19
CA LEU A 122 -0.35 -4.04 9.51
C LEU A 122 0.03 -3.52 8.13
N LEU A 123 -0.86 -3.74 7.17
CA LEU A 123 -0.87 -3.11 5.86
C LEU A 123 -2.14 -2.26 5.75
N ILE A 124 -1.98 -0.95 5.65
CA ILE A 124 -3.08 0.01 5.74
C ILE A 124 -3.31 0.66 4.37
N VAL A 125 -4.56 0.66 3.90
CA VAL A 125 -4.96 1.29 2.64
C VAL A 125 -6.28 2.06 2.79
N GLY A 126 -6.43 3.13 2.01
CA GLY A 126 -7.71 3.81 1.82
C GLY A 126 -8.50 3.21 0.66
N ILE A 127 -9.82 3.22 0.76
CA ILE A 127 -10.74 2.76 -0.29
C ILE A 127 -11.22 3.96 -1.12
N TYR A 128 -11.28 3.76 -2.43
CA TYR A 128 -11.77 4.73 -3.40
C TYR A 128 -13.32 4.68 -3.46
N GLY A 129 -13.94 5.15 -2.38
CA GLY A 129 -15.38 5.39 -2.28
C GLY A 129 -16.18 4.16 -1.83
N PRO A 130 -17.02 4.29 -0.78
CA PRO A 130 -17.01 5.37 0.22
C PRO A 130 -15.68 5.47 0.99
N ALA A 131 -15.44 6.56 1.72
CA ALA A 131 -14.16 6.83 2.39
C ALA A 131 -13.95 5.93 3.60
N LEU A 132 -13.45 4.73 3.33
CA LEU A 132 -13.12 3.70 4.30
C LEU A 132 -11.60 3.52 4.37
N VAL A 133 -11.05 3.45 5.57
CA VAL A 133 -9.68 2.97 5.79
C VAL A 133 -9.76 1.55 6.31
N ILE A 134 -8.90 0.68 5.77
CA ILE A 134 -8.75 -0.69 6.28
C ILE A 134 -7.30 -0.95 6.66
N ALA A 135 -7.12 -1.79 7.68
CA ALA A 135 -5.85 -2.46 7.93
C ALA A 135 -6.03 -3.96 7.82
N VAL A 136 -5.12 -4.60 7.10
CA VAL A 136 -5.04 -6.06 6.99
C VAL A 136 -3.76 -6.58 7.60
N ASP A 137 -3.78 -7.83 8.05
CA ASP A 137 -2.60 -8.55 8.48
C ASP A 137 -1.71 -8.82 7.25
N ARG A 138 -0.45 -8.37 7.30
CA ARG A 138 0.51 -8.50 6.19
C ARG A 138 0.78 -9.96 5.79
N SER A 139 0.63 -10.90 6.71
CA SER A 139 0.93 -12.32 6.48
C SER A 139 -0.11 -13.04 5.64
N ASN A 140 -1.37 -12.65 5.72
CA ASN A 140 -2.49 -13.41 5.15
C ASN A 140 -3.60 -12.54 4.55
N GLY A 141 -3.50 -11.21 4.65
CA GLY A 141 -4.46 -10.25 4.12
C GLY A 141 -5.79 -10.19 4.89
N ARG A 142 -5.94 -10.87 6.02
CA ARG A 142 -7.18 -10.82 6.81
C ARG A 142 -7.38 -9.42 7.38
N LEU A 143 -8.63 -8.95 7.35
CA LEU A 143 -9.01 -7.68 7.95
C LEU A 143 -8.72 -7.70 9.45
N VAL A 144 -7.99 -6.69 9.92
CA VAL A 144 -7.72 -6.46 11.35
C VAL A 144 -8.68 -5.42 11.90
N TRP A 145 -8.82 -4.30 11.21
CA TRP A 145 -9.80 -3.26 11.52
C TRP A 145 -10.21 -2.50 10.26
N SER A 146 -11.39 -1.88 10.31
CA SER A 146 -11.89 -0.97 9.31
C SER A 146 -12.49 0.27 9.99
N THR A 147 -12.43 1.42 9.31
CA THR A 147 -12.94 2.69 9.86
C THR A 147 -13.53 3.53 8.75
N GLN A 148 -14.85 3.73 8.80
CA GLN A 148 -15.58 4.57 7.86
C GLN A 148 -15.39 6.03 8.27
N LEU A 149 -14.69 6.81 7.44
CA LEU A 149 -14.55 8.26 7.63
C LEU A 149 -15.80 8.99 7.14
N ASP A 150 -16.39 8.52 6.04
CA ASP A 150 -17.61 9.10 5.48
C ASP A 150 -18.40 8.05 4.68
N PRO A 151 -19.69 7.82 4.97
CA PRO A 151 -20.47 6.76 4.32
C PRO A 151 -20.93 7.14 2.90
N ARG A 152 -20.80 8.40 2.48
CA ARG A 152 -21.26 8.83 1.16
C ARG A 152 -20.41 8.17 0.07
N PRO A 153 -21.02 7.57 -0.96
CA PRO A 153 -20.30 6.75 -1.96
C PRO A 153 -19.28 7.57 -2.77
N ARG A 154 -19.51 8.88 -2.93
CA ARG A 154 -18.64 9.78 -3.69
C ARG A 154 -17.63 10.52 -2.83
N VAL A 155 -17.62 10.28 -1.51
CA VAL A 155 -16.52 10.71 -0.64
C VAL A 155 -15.53 9.56 -0.57
N LEU A 156 -14.27 9.82 -0.89
CA LEU A 156 -13.30 8.81 -1.28
C LEU A 156 -11.90 9.17 -0.80
N ILE A 157 -11.05 8.15 -0.72
CA ILE A 157 -9.65 8.29 -0.34
C ILE A 157 -8.78 8.03 -1.57
N THR A 158 -8.14 9.08 -2.07
CA THR A 158 -7.16 9.00 -3.17
C THR A 158 -5.73 9.15 -2.66
N MET A 159 -5.56 9.90 -1.57
CA MET A 159 -4.31 10.10 -0.86
C MET A 159 -3.76 8.75 -0.36
N SER A 160 -2.44 8.62 -0.41
CA SER A 160 -1.73 7.59 0.35
C SER A 160 -1.52 8.09 1.77
N GLY A 161 -2.01 7.36 2.78
CA GLY A 161 -1.83 7.78 4.16
C GLY A 161 -0.41 7.57 4.67
N THR A 162 -0.14 8.08 5.86
CA THR A 162 1.17 7.97 6.54
C THR A 162 0.98 7.53 7.98
N VAL A 163 1.87 6.67 8.47
CA VAL A 163 1.95 6.34 9.89
C VAL A 163 3.02 7.21 10.56
N HIS A 164 2.65 7.83 11.67
CA HIS A 164 3.58 8.57 12.53
C HIS A 164 3.09 8.57 13.98
N LEU A 165 3.99 8.43 14.95
CA LEU A 165 3.71 8.50 16.40
C LEU A 165 2.49 7.65 16.81
N GLY A 166 2.42 6.41 16.32
CA GLY A 166 1.35 5.47 16.68
C GLY A 166 -0.02 5.81 16.09
N ALA A 167 -0.09 6.67 15.08
CA ALA A 167 -1.33 7.02 14.39
C ALA A 167 -1.17 6.96 12.86
N PHE A 168 -2.28 6.69 12.18
CA PHE A 168 -2.39 6.77 10.73
C PHE A 168 -3.12 8.06 10.33
N TYR A 169 -2.56 8.77 9.38
CA TYR A 169 -3.06 10.05 8.89
C TYR A 169 -3.50 9.92 7.44
N VAL A 170 -4.71 10.36 7.14
CA VAL A 170 -5.25 10.34 5.78
C VAL A 170 -6.34 11.39 5.64
N GLY A 171 -6.50 11.94 4.45
CA GLY A 171 -7.59 12.83 4.11
C GLY A 171 -8.57 12.23 3.13
N SER A 172 -9.76 12.81 3.13
CA SER A 172 -10.86 12.46 2.24
C SER A 172 -11.23 13.61 1.32
N LEU A 173 -11.71 13.26 0.13
CA LEU A 173 -12.21 14.21 -0.86
C LEU A 173 -13.52 13.71 -1.46
N GLN A 174 -14.23 14.55 -2.20
CA GLN A 174 -15.39 14.15 -2.99
C GLN A 174 -15.11 14.32 -4.49
N GLU A 175 -15.49 13.35 -5.31
CA GLU A 175 -15.27 13.36 -6.76
C GLU A 175 -16.50 12.84 -7.53
N GLY A 176 -16.64 13.28 -8.78
CA GLY A 176 -17.62 12.75 -9.73
C GLY A 176 -19.06 13.22 -9.52
N LEU A 177 -19.28 14.28 -8.72
CA LEU A 177 -20.57 14.98 -8.69
C LEU A 177 -20.62 16.07 -9.77
N PRO A 178 -21.77 16.25 -10.45
CA PRO A 178 -21.99 17.41 -11.32
C PRO A 178 -21.86 18.72 -10.53
N ALA A 179 -21.40 19.79 -11.19
CA ALA A 179 -21.27 21.11 -10.58
C ALA A 179 -22.58 21.64 -9.94
N ALA A 180 -23.74 21.30 -10.51
CA ALA A 180 -25.05 21.68 -9.99
C ALA A 180 -25.42 20.98 -8.67
N GLN A 181 -24.80 19.85 -8.34
CA GLN A 181 -24.99 19.10 -7.09
C GLN A 181 -23.86 19.36 -6.08
N CYS A 182 -22.99 20.33 -6.39
CA CYS A 182 -21.78 20.58 -5.64
C CYS A 182 -22.04 21.23 -4.29
N CYS A 183 -21.00 21.14 -3.46
CA CYS A 183 -20.76 21.79 -2.17
C CYS A 183 -21.48 21.22 -0.94
N ASN A 184 -21.94 19.97 -0.97
CA ASN A 184 -22.38 19.28 0.26
C ASN A 184 -21.24 18.60 1.05
N PHE A 185 -20.01 18.68 0.56
CA PHE A 185 -18.83 18.06 1.16
C PHE A 185 -17.79 19.10 1.56
N ARG A 186 -17.20 18.89 2.74
CA ARG A 186 -16.01 19.60 3.20
C ARG A 186 -14.88 18.58 3.32
N GLY A 187 -13.77 18.85 2.66
CA GLY A 187 -12.53 18.06 2.78
C GLY A 187 -12.13 17.93 4.25
N SER A 188 -11.63 16.76 4.64
CA SER A 188 -11.20 16.52 6.01
C SER A 188 -9.94 15.67 6.08
N VAL A 189 -9.12 15.91 7.09
CA VAL A 189 -8.01 15.03 7.47
C VAL A 189 -8.39 14.32 8.76
N ALA A 190 -8.16 13.02 8.81
CA ALA A 190 -8.41 12.17 9.97
C ALA A 190 -7.09 11.62 10.52
N LYS A 191 -7.01 11.54 11.84
CA LYS A 191 -5.97 10.83 12.60
C LYS A 191 -6.62 9.61 13.24
N LEU A 192 -6.16 8.42 12.87
CA LEU A 192 -6.64 7.15 13.39
C LEU A 192 -5.62 6.53 14.33
N ASN A 193 -6.07 5.89 15.41
CA ASN A 193 -5.21 5.06 16.23
C ASN A 193 -4.68 3.90 15.37
N LEU A 194 -3.35 3.69 15.36
CA LEU A 194 -2.73 2.71 14.49
C LEU A 194 -3.20 1.27 14.75
N ARG A 195 -3.45 0.91 16.02
CA ARG A 195 -3.78 -0.47 16.40
C ARG A 195 -5.26 -0.77 16.28
N THR A 196 -6.12 0.20 16.57
CA THR A 196 -7.57 -0.01 16.68
C THR A 196 -8.37 0.58 15.52
N GLY A 197 -7.77 1.46 14.71
CA GLY A 197 -8.48 2.21 13.66
C GLY A 197 -9.35 3.36 14.19
N VAL A 198 -9.56 3.47 15.52
CA VAL A 198 -10.43 4.50 16.12
C VAL A 198 -10.01 5.90 15.70
N ILE A 199 -10.97 6.72 15.27
CA ILE A 199 -10.74 8.13 14.96
C ILE A 199 -10.36 8.86 16.25
N LEU A 200 -9.13 9.34 16.32
CA LEU A 200 -8.63 10.16 17.42
C LEU A 200 -8.98 11.64 17.21
N TRP A 201 -9.00 12.07 15.96
CA TRP A 201 -9.26 13.46 15.58
C TRP A 201 -9.62 13.59 14.08
N ARG A 202 -10.38 14.63 13.75
CA ARG A 202 -10.74 15.03 12.37
C ARG A 202 -10.97 16.55 12.29
N THR A 203 -10.59 17.18 11.17
CA THR A 203 -10.91 18.59 10.82
C THR A 203 -12.31 18.77 10.26
#